data_AF-A0A9X3BBN3-F1
#
_entry.id   AF-A0A9X3BBN3-F1
#
_cell.length_a   1.000
_cell.length_b   1.000
_cell.length_c   1.000
_cell.angle_alpha   90.00
_cell.angle_beta   90.00
_cell.angle_gamma   90.00
#
_symmetry.space_group_name_H-M   'P 1'
#
loop_
_entity.id
_entity.type
_entity.pdbx_description
1 polymer ?
#
loop_
_entity_poly.entity_id
_entity_poly.type
_entity_poly.pdbx_seq_one_letter_code
_entity_poly.pdbx_strand_id
1 'polypeptide(L)'
;MDEQTTQAFSYTSDALKQMMTLSTGVLALEVTLLKDIIQSLPHIAYIALGTSWVCFLLALLLGVVGMLAVTGSLSKDSKLSPASIYGSNIRIPALFQVIFFGLGMTLTVVFGVMLLWIKSSDSHGAMIGGYLSCIT
;
A
#
# COMPACT_ATOMS: atom_id res chain seq x y z
N MET A 1 -1.52 32.81 11.91
CA MET A 1 -1.74 31.99 10.69
C MET A 1 -3.09 32.37 10.08
N ASP A 2 -3.19 32.34 8.76
CA ASP A 2 -4.45 32.53 8.04
C ASP A 2 -5.32 31.26 8.17
N GLU A 3 -6.65 31.41 8.21
CA GLU A 3 -7.58 30.29 8.41
C GLU A 3 -7.41 29.19 7.34
N GLN A 4 -7.09 29.56 6.10
CA GLN A 4 -6.85 28.60 5.01
C GLN A 4 -5.60 27.75 5.27
N THR A 5 -4.55 28.33 5.87
CA THR A 5 -3.31 27.60 6.16
C THR A 5 -3.52 26.53 7.22
N THR A 6 -4.28 26.85 8.27
CA THR A 6 -4.66 25.90 9.32
C THR A 6 -5.51 24.76 8.76
N GLN A 7 -6.49 25.07 7.89
CA GLN A 7 -7.31 24.06 7.23
C GLN A 7 -6.47 23.12 6.36
N ALA A 8 -5.55 23.65 5.55
CA ALA A 8 -4.67 22.84 4.69
C ALA A 8 -3.81 21.86 5.50
N PHE A 9 -3.28 22.27 6.65
CA PHE A 9 -2.54 21.38 7.55
C PHE A 9 -3.41 20.28 8.17
N SER A 10 -4.64 20.61 8.58
CA SER A 10 -5.60 19.62 9.09
C SER A 10 -5.93 18.58 8.02
N TYR A 11 -6.26 19.02 6.80
CA TYR A 11 -6.57 18.12 5.69
C TYR A 11 -5.39 17.23 5.31
N THR A 12 -4.17 17.78 5.30
CA THR A 12 -2.96 17.00 5.03
C THR A 12 -2.77 15.91 6.09
N SER A 13 -2.91 16.28 7.37
CA SER A 13 -2.76 15.32 8.48
C SER A 13 -3.81 14.22 8.44
N ASP A 14 -5.05 14.55 8.08
CA ASP A 14 -6.13 13.57 7.99
C ASP A 14 -5.97 12.63 6.79
N ALA A 15 -5.51 13.15 5.65
CA ALA A 15 -5.18 12.32 4.49
C ALA A 15 -4.05 11.31 4.79
N LEU A 16 -2.99 11.75 5.48
CA LEU A 16 -1.89 10.87 5.90
C LEU A 16 -2.39 9.73 6.79
N LYS A 17 -3.23 10.04 7.80
CA LYS A 17 -3.85 9.04 8.68
C LYS A 17 -4.72 8.05 7.90
N GLN A 18 -5.54 8.53 6.97
CA GLN A 18 -6.40 7.68 6.17
C GLN A 18 -5.60 6.69 5.33
N MET A 19 -4.54 7.15 4.67
CA MET A 19 -3.65 6.28 3.90
C MET A 19 -2.95 5.23 4.77
N MET A 20 -2.52 5.61 5.99
CA MET A 20 -1.93 4.68 6.94
C MET A 20 -2.94 3.59 7.38
N THR A 21 -4.16 3.99 7.75
CA THR A 21 -5.23 3.06 8.14
C THR A 21 -5.61 2.12 7.00
N LEU A 22 -5.68 2.64 5.76
CA LEU A 22 -5.99 1.80 4.60
C LEU A 22 -4.86 0.79 4.34
N SER A 23 -3.60 1.22 4.44
CA SER A 23 -2.43 0.36 4.26
C SER A 23 -2.39 -0.77 5.29
N THR A 24 -2.61 -0.47 6.57
CA THR A 24 -2.65 -1.51 7.62
C THR A 24 -3.84 -2.44 7.46
N GLY A 25 -5.01 -1.91 7.09
CA GLY A 25 -6.21 -2.72 6.83
C GLY A 25 -6.00 -3.72 5.69
N VAL A 26 -5.45 -3.26 4.56
CA VAL A 26 -5.11 -4.12 3.42
C VAL A 26 -4.07 -5.17 3.82
N LEU A 27 -2.99 -4.77 4.50
CA LEU A 27 -1.94 -5.69 4.93
C LEU A 27 -2.46 -6.75 5.91
N ALA A 28 -3.33 -6.37 6.86
CA ALA A 28 -3.95 -7.32 7.78
C ALA A 28 -4.86 -8.32 7.06
N LEU A 29 -5.67 -7.85 6.10
CA LEU A 29 -6.52 -8.71 5.28
C LEU A 29 -5.69 -9.67 4.43
N GLU A 30 -4.62 -9.20 3.80
CA GLU A 30 -3.72 -10.05 3.04
C GLU A 30 -3.08 -11.12 3.92
N VAL A 31 -2.46 -10.75 5.05
CA VAL A 31 -1.83 -11.72 5.95
C VAL A 31 -2.83 -12.75 6.46
N THR A 32 -4.06 -12.34 6.80
CA THR A 32 -5.07 -13.25 7.33
C THR A 32 -5.66 -14.19 6.30
N LEU A 33 -5.93 -13.71 5.08
CA LEU A 33 -6.52 -14.50 4.00
C LEU A 33 -5.49 -15.39 3.29
N LEU A 34 -4.24 -14.93 3.16
CA LEU A 34 -3.22 -15.64 2.41
C LEU A 34 -2.43 -16.67 3.24
N LYS A 35 -2.44 -16.59 4.57
CA LYS A 35 -1.71 -17.55 5.41
C LYS A 35 -2.06 -19.01 5.10
N ASP A 36 -3.30 -19.26 4.67
CA ASP A 36 -3.81 -20.60 4.38
C ASP A 36 -3.52 -21.05 2.94
N ILE A 37 -3.30 -20.10 2.02
CA ILE A 37 -3.06 -20.37 0.59
C ILE A 37 -1.56 -20.42 0.28
N ILE A 38 -0.72 -19.85 1.16
CA ILE A 38 0.69 -19.61 0.91
C ILE A 38 1.44 -20.88 0.48
N GLN A 39 1.11 -22.04 1.05
CA GLN A 39 1.83 -23.30 0.83
C GLN A 39 1.81 -23.81 -0.62
N SER A 40 0.85 -23.37 -1.44
CA SER A 40 0.66 -23.85 -2.82
C SER A 40 1.19 -22.87 -3.88
N LEU A 41 1.85 -21.78 -3.47
CA LEU A 41 2.21 -20.70 -4.38
C LEU A 41 3.56 -20.90 -5.08
N PRO A 42 3.67 -20.55 -6.38
CA PRO A 42 4.94 -20.51 -7.08
C PRO A 42 5.86 -19.42 -6.51
N HIS A 43 7.18 -19.64 -6.60
CA HIS A 43 8.21 -18.80 -5.98
C HIS A 43 8.12 -17.30 -6.37
N ILE A 44 7.70 -17.01 -7.60
CA ILE A 44 7.54 -15.63 -8.09
C ILE A 44 6.39 -14.88 -7.38
N ALA A 45 5.31 -15.58 -7.03
CA ALA A 45 4.16 -15.00 -6.35
C ALA A 45 4.47 -14.70 -4.88
N TYR A 46 5.31 -15.55 -4.25
CA TYR A 46 5.88 -15.29 -2.93
C TYR A 46 6.70 -14.00 -2.89
N ILE A 47 7.59 -13.80 -3.88
CA ILE A 47 8.41 -12.59 -3.96
C ILE A 47 7.52 -11.37 -4.15
N ALA A 48 6.55 -11.42 -5.08
CA ALA A 48 5.62 -10.33 -5.33
C ALA A 48 4.85 -9.91 -4.05
N LEU A 49 4.34 -10.89 -3.31
CA LEU A 49 3.64 -10.67 -2.04
C LEU A 49 4.57 -10.09 -0.95
N GLY A 50 5.77 -10.65 -0.81
CA GLY A 50 6.75 -10.13 0.15
C GLY A 50 7.12 -8.67 -0.17
N THR A 51 7.28 -8.33 -1.45
CA THR A 51 7.57 -6.95 -1.87
C THR A 51 6.40 -6.00 -1.67
N SER A 52 5.14 -6.43 -1.84
CA SER A 52 3.98 -5.56 -1.57
C SER A 52 3.90 -5.20 -0.08
N TRP A 53 4.14 -6.16 0.80
CA TRP A 53 4.14 -5.94 2.25
C TRP A 53 5.21 -4.93 2.68
N VAL A 54 6.43 -5.06 2.14
CA VAL A 54 7.50 -4.09 2.40
C VAL A 54 7.12 -2.70 1.89
N CYS A 55 6.50 -2.59 0.70
CA CYS A 55 6.01 -1.32 0.18
C CYS A 55 4.94 -0.68 1.07
N PHE A 56 3.98 -1.45 1.58
CA PHE A 56 2.96 -0.94 2.51
C PHE A 56 3.56 -0.51 3.85
N LEU A 57 4.52 -1.26 4.39
CA LEU A 57 5.24 -0.88 5.61
C LEU A 57 6.06 0.40 5.41
N LEU A 58 6.73 0.55 4.26
CA LEU A 58 7.44 1.78 3.93
C LEU A 58 6.48 2.97 3.77
N ALA A 59 5.31 2.77 3.16
CA ALA A 59 4.27 3.80 3.06
C ALA A 59 3.80 4.25 4.46
N LEU A 60 3.64 3.31 5.41
CA LEU A 60 3.32 3.61 6.81
C LEU A 60 4.39 4.46 7.50
N LEU A 61 5.66 4.06 7.39
CA LEU A 61 6.77 4.79 8.00
C LEU A 61 6.91 6.21 7.40
N LEU A 62 6.77 6.33 6.08
CA LEU A 62 6.78 7.61 5.40
C LEU A 62 5.60 8.50 5.82
N GLY A 63 4.43 7.91 6.10
CA GLY A 63 3.28 8.64 6.66
C GLY A 63 3.54 9.21 8.05
N VAL A 64 4.18 8.44 8.93
CA VAL A 64 4.61 8.95 10.25
C VAL A 64 5.59 10.11 10.08
N VAL A 65 6.58 9.98 9.19
CA VAL A 65 7.55 11.05 8.91
C VAL A 65 6.84 12.28 8.31
N GLY A 66 5.87 12.09 7.43
CA GLY A 66 5.04 13.16 6.85
C GLY A 66 4.25 13.91 7.91
N MET A 67 3.66 13.21 8.88
CA MET A 67 2.96 13.84 10.01
C MET A 67 3.94 14.64 10.88
N LEU A 68 5.12 14.08 11.19
CA LEU A 68 6.16 14.79 11.95
C LEU A 68 6.67 16.05 11.22
N ALA A 69 6.79 16.00 9.89
CA ALA A 69 7.16 17.15 9.07
C ALA A 69 6.08 18.24 9.09
N VAL A 70 4.80 17.86 9.01
CA VAL A 70 3.65 18.78 9.14
C VAL A 70 3.63 19.42 10.53
N THR A 71 3.77 18.63 11.60
CA THR A 71 3.80 19.14 12.98
C THR A 71 5.03 20.03 13.24
N GLY A 72 6.21 19.66 12.74
CA GLY A 72 7.42 20.47 12.86
C GLY A 72 7.34 21.80 12.12
N SER A 73 6.55 21.86 11.04
CA SER A 73 6.30 23.10 10.29
C SER A 73 5.35 24.04 11.04
N LEU A 74 4.47 23.51 11.89
CA LEU A 74 3.58 24.28 12.75
C LEU A 74 4.32 24.91 13.95
N SER A 75 5.40 24.27 14.44
CA SER A 75 6.18 24.74 15.59
C SER A 75 7.13 25.91 15.27
N LYS A 76 7.36 26.24 13.99
CA LYS A 76 8.19 27.38 13.58
C LYS A 76 7.33 28.62 13.33
N ASP A 77 6.89 29.27 14.40
CA ASP A 77 6.25 30.59 14.31
C ASP A 77 7.25 31.70 14.69
N SER A 78 7.54 32.60 13.75
CA SER A 78 7.87 34.03 13.91
C SER A 78 8.77 34.54 12.77
N LYS A 79 8.16 35.28 11.85
CA LYS A 79 8.78 36.10 10.78
C LYS A 79 9.34 35.33 9.57
N LEU A 80 8.86 35.78 8.40
CA LEU A 80 9.31 35.50 7.03
C LEU A 80 8.59 34.36 6.28
N SER A 81 7.76 34.82 5.35
CA SER A 81 7.20 34.15 4.17
C SER A 81 5.86 33.43 4.35
N PRO A 82 4.78 33.92 3.70
CA PRO A 82 3.58 33.12 3.51
C PRO A 82 3.95 31.88 2.66
N ALA A 83 3.31 30.74 2.92
CA ALA A 83 3.38 29.51 2.12
C ALA A 83 4.52 28.49 2.37
N SER A 84 4.89 28.19 3.63
CA SER A 84 5.78 27.04 3.91
C SER A 84 5.07 25.66 3.85
N ILE A 85 3.74 25.59 3.65
CA ILE A 85 2.98 24.34 3.44
C ILE A 85 3.47 23.60 2.17
N TYR A 86 3.95 24.36 1.18
CA TYR A 86 4.59 23.82 -0.03
C TYR A 86 6.07 23.51 0.15
N GLY A 87 6.60 23.64 1.37
CA GLY A 87 8.00 23.34 1.67
C GLY A 87 8.35 21.92 1.25
N SER A 88 9.46 21.76 0.52
CA SER A 88 9.95 20.45 0.05
C SER A 88 9.98 19.39 1.15
N ASN A 89 10.20 19.79 2.41
CA ASN A 89 10.22 18.87 3.56
C ASN A 89 8.89 18.16 3.83
N ILE A 90 7.74 18.75 3.47
CA ILE A 90 6.42 18.13 3.61
C ILE A 90 6.08 17.33 2.35
N ARG A 91 6.39 17.90 1.18
CA ARG A 91 6.08 17.28 -0.12
C ARG A 91 6.83 15.98 -0.38
N ILE A 92 8.12 15.92 -0.05
CA ILE A 92 8.96 14.76 -0.33
C ILE A 92 8.41 13.49 0.37
N PRO A 93 8.24 13.46 1.71
CA PRO A 93 7.72 12.27 2.39
C PRO A 93 6.29 11.93 1.96
N ALA A 94 5.43 12.92 1.73
CA ALA A 94 4.05 12.69 1.26
C ALA A 94 4.03 12.09 -0.16
N LEU A 95 4.87 12.58 -1.08
CA LEU A 95 4.97 12.04 -2.44
C LEU A 95 5.48 10.61 -2.43
N PHE A 96 6.55 10.34 -1.66
CA PHE A 96 7.06 8.97 -1.51
C PHE A 96 6.01 8.04 -0.92
N GLN A 97 5.26 8.47 0.11
CA GLN A 97 4.18 7.66 0.68
C GLN A 97 3.13 7.28 -0.37
N VAL A 98 2.69 8.23 -1.21
CA VAL A 98 1.71 7.95 -2.28
C VAL A 98 2.28 6.96 -3.29
N ILE A 99 3.55 7.12 -3.69
CA ILE A 99 4.22 6.22 -4.64
C ILE A 99 4.33 4.80 -4.06
N PHE A 100 4.82 4.66 -2.83
CA PHE A 100 4.96 3.36 -2.17
C PHE A 100 3.61 2.67 -1.94
N PHE A 101 2.59 3.44 -1.54
CA PHE A 101 1.22 2.93 -1.40
C PHE A 101 0.66 2.45 -2.75
N GLY A 102 0.80 3.25 -3.80
CA GLY A 102 0.35 2.91 -5.15
C GLY A 102 1.08 1.68 -5.72
N LEU A 103 2.39 1.58 -5.50
CA LEU A 103 3.17 0.41 -5.87
C LEU A 103 2.71 -0.83 -5.09
N GLY A 104 2.57 -0.74 -3.77
CA GLY A 104 2.04 -1.83 -2.93
C GLY A 104 0.68 -2.34 -3.44
N MET A 105 -0.26 -1.42 -3.68
CA MET A 105 -1.57 -1.73 -4.25
C MET A 105 -1.48 -2.42 -5.62
N THR A 106 -0.64 -1.90 -6.50
CA THR A 106 -0.47 -2.47 -7.86
C THR A 106 0.06 -3.90 -7.79
N LEU A 107 1.07 -4.14 -6.94
CA LEU A 107 1.64 -5.46 -6.74
C LEU A 107 0.61 -6.43 -6.15
N THR A 108 -0.21 -6.00 -5.19
CA THR A 108 -1.30 -6.81 -4.63
C THR A 108 -2.32 -7.20 -5.71
N VAL A 109 -2.72 -6.26 -6.57
CA VAL A 109 -3.67 -6.55 -7.66
C VAL A 109 -3.06 -7.53 -8.65
N VAL A 110 -1.80 -7.33 -9.05
CA VAL A 110 -1.09 -8.23 -9.97
C VAL A 110 -0.99 -9.63 -9.38
N PHE A 111 -0.63 -9.74 -8.10
CA PHE A 111 -0.61 -11.01 -7.38
C PHE A 111 -1.99 -11.70 -7.40
N GLY A 112 -3.05 -10.96 -7.08
CA GLY A 112 -4.42 -11.50 -7.06
C GLY A 112 -4.85 -12.01 -8.43
N VAL A 113 -4.56 -11.26 -9.50
CA VAL A 113 -4.83 -11.68 -10.88
C VAL A 113 -4.02 -12.94 -11.22
N MET A 114 -2.72 -12.97 -10.92
CA MET A 114 -1.86 -14.15 -11.16
C MET A 114 -2.39 -15.41 -10.45
N LEU A 115 -2.85 -15.26 -9.21
CA LEU A 115 -3.44 -16.37 -8.44
C LEU A 115 -4.73 -16.90 -9.09
N LEU A 116 -5.59 -16.02 -9.60
CA LEU A 116 -6.81 -16.41 -10.32
C LEU A 116 -6.50 -17.17 -11.62
N TRP A 117 -5.47 -16.76 -12.37
CA TRP A 117 -5.03 -17.46 -13.59
C TRP A 117 -4.47 -18.85 -13.30
N ILE A 118 -3.71 -19.01 -12.20
CA ILE A 118 -3.19 -20.32 -11.80
C ILE A 118 -4.35 -21.27 -11.49
N LYS A 119 -5.34 -20.81 -10.72
CA LYS A 119 -6.51 -21.60 -10.37
C LYS A 119 -7.34 -22.02 -11.59
N SER A 120 -7.49 -21.15 -12.60
CA SER A 120 -8.24 -21.48 -13.81
C SER A 120 -7.53 -22.49 -14.71
N SER A 121 -6.19 -22.47 -14.77
CA SER A 121 -5.39 -23.46 -15.51
C SER A 121 -5.54 -24.87 -14.93
N ASP A 122 -5.57 -24.98 -13.60
CA ASP A 122 -5.66 -26.27 -12.90
C ASP A 122 -7.05 -26.91 -13.08
N SER A 123 -8.11 -26.09 -13.09
CA SER A 123 -9.48 -26.55 -13.32
C SER A 123 -9.70 -27.13 -14.72
N HIS A 124 -8.97 -26.63 -15.74
CA HIS A 124 -9.03 -27.21 -17.08
C HIS A 124 -8.23 -28.51 -17.17
N GLY A 125 -7.06 -28.60 -16.54
CA GLY A 125 -6.25 -29.82 -16.48
C GLY A 125 -6.95 -30.99 -15.76
N ALA A 126 -7.69 -30.70 -14.69
CA ALA A 126 -8.46 -31.69 -13.93
C ALA A 126 -9.60 -32.31 -14.75
N MET A 127 -10.26 -31.54 -15.63
CA MET A 127 -11.32 -32.10 -16.48
C MET A 127 -10.76 -33.11 -17.48
N ILE A 128 -9.64 -32.81 -18.14
CA ILE A 128 -9.03 -33.71 -19.14
C ILE A 128 -8.50 -35.00 -18.50
N GLY A 129 -7.88 -34.91 -17.31
CA GLY A 129 -7.41 -36.09 -16.58
C GLY A 129 -8.54 -37.00 -16.08
N GLY A 130 -9.67 -36.42 -15.67
CA GLY A 130 -10.87 -37.17 -15.26
C GLY A 130 -11.50 -37.96 -16.40
N TYR A 131 -11.53 -37.41 -17.62
CA TYR A 131 -12.02 -38.14 -18.79
C TYR A 131 -11.12 -39.31 -19.17
N LEU A 132 -9.79 -39.16 -19.13
CA LEU A 132 -8.87 -40.26 -19.43
C LEU A 132 -8.97 -41.43 -18.42
N SER A 133 -9.16 -41.13 -17.12
CA SER A 133 -9.29 -42.18 -16.10
C SER A 133 -10.62 -42.95 -16.13
N CYS A 134 -11.65 -42.42 -16.81
CA CYS A 134 -12.92 -43.13 -17.04
C CYS A 134 -12.91 -44.00 -18.30
N ILE A 135 -11.89 -43.88 -19.17
CA ILE A 135 -11.82 -44.58 -20.47
C ILE A 135 -10.86 -45.78 -20.42
N THR A 136 -10.04 -45.91 -19.37
CA THR A 136 -9.20 -47.10 -19.06
C THR A 136 -9.76 -47.90 -17.91
#